data_AF-A0A354B4Y5-F1
#
_entry.id   AF-A0A354B4Y5-F1
#
_cell.length_a   1.000
_cell.length_b   1.000
_cell.length_c   1.000
_cell.angle_alpha   90.00
_cell.angle_beta   90.00
_cell.angle_gamma   90.00
#
_symmetry.space_group_name_H-M   'P 1'
#
loop_
_entity.id
_entity.type
_entity.pdbx_description
1 polymer ?
#
loop_
_entity_poly.entity_id
_entity_poly.type
_entity_poly.pdbx_seq_one_letter_code
_entity_poly.pdbx_strand_id
1 'polypeptide(L)' 'GWAWLVLDNGSLKVTKTPNADLPLAHGQTALLTMDVWEHAYYLDYQNRRPDYMTTFLEKLVNWDFVAANLAAA' A
#
# COMPACT_ATOMS: atom_id res chain seq x y z
N GLY A 1 -0.22 -9.36 5.02
CA GLY A 1 -1.28 -8.80 4.18
C GLY A 1 -0.82 -7.46 3.66
N TRP A 2 -1.74 -6.63 3.17
CA TRP A 2 -1.38 -5.39 2.48
C TRP A 2 -2.18 -4.21 3.02
N ALA A 3 -1.59 -3.02 2.99
CA ALA A 3 -2.30 -1.75 3.12
C ALA A 3 -2.26 -1.00 1.79
N TRP A 4 -3.34 -0.31 1.44
CA TRP A 4 -3.51 0.30 0.13
C TRP A 4 -4.01 1.74 0.23
N LEU A 5 -3.56 2.59 -0.69
CA LEU A 5 -4.32 3.74 -1.15
C LEU A 5 -5.06 3.31 -2.42
N VAL A 6 -6.36 3.54 -2.47
CA VAL A 6 -7.20 3.17 -3.61
C VAL A 6 -8.05 4.34 -4.09
N LEU A 7 -8.39 4.33 -5.37
CA LEU A 7 -9.50 5.09 -5.92
C LEU A 7 -10.74 4.19 -5.96
N ASP A 8 -11.82 4.66 -5.36
CA ASP A 8 -13.09 3.95 -5.28
C ASP A 8 -14.21 4.94 -5.61
N ASN A 9 -14.84 4.76 -6.78
CA ASN A 9 -15.92 5.61 -7.28
C ASN A 9 -15.56 7.12 -7.26
N GLY A 10 -14.34 7.45 -7.72
CA GLY A 10 -13.83 8.82 -7.79
C GLY A 10 -13.35 9.41 -6.45
N SER A 11 -13.38 8.63 -5.37
CA SER A 11 -12.91 9.06 -4.05
C SER A 11 -11.70 8.24 -3.58
N LEU A 12 -10.75 8.91 -2.94
CA LEU A 12 -9.57 8.26 -2.36
C LEU A 12 -9.93 7.59 -1.03
N LYS A 13 -9.47 6.35 -0.84
CA LYS A 13 -9.67 5.59 0.40
C LYS A 13 -8.39 4.86 0.81
N VAL A 14 -8.21 4.68 2.12
CA VAL A 14 -7.24 3.74 2.66
C VAL A 14 -7.96 2.45 3.01
N THR A 15 -7.44 1.32 2.53
CA THR A 15 -7.99 -0.01 2.83
C THR A 15 -6.87 -1.01 3.13
N LYS A 16 -7.25 -2.20 3.62
CA LYS A 16 -6.31 -3.30 3.88
C LYS A 16 -6.93 -4.61 3.41
N THR A 17 -6.09 -5.51 2.92
CA THR A 17 -6.53 -6.83 2.47
C THR A 17 -5.72 -7.94 3.15
N PRO A 18 -6.37 -9.07 3.50
CA PRO A 18 -5.67 -10.23 4.03
C PRO A 18 -4.95 -10.99 2.90
N ASN A 19 -3.83 -11.61 3.23
CA ASN A 19 -3.12 -12.57 2.38
C ASN A 19 -2.89 -12.08 0.93
N ALA A 20 -3.46 -12.77 -0.07
CA ALA A 20 -3.33 -12.48 -1.49
C ALA A 20 -4.55 -11.74 -2.07
N ASP A 21 -5.47 -11.27 -1.23
CA ASP A 21 -6.61 -10.47 -1.66
C ASP A 21 -6.16 -9.07 -2.12
N LEU A 22 -6.79 -8.55 -3.17
CA LEU A 22 -6.38 -7.34 -3.88
C LEU A 22 -7.58 -6.40 -4.09
N PRO A 23 -7.38 -5.06 -4.03
CA PRO A 23 -8.45 -4.10 -4.30
C PRO A 23 -9.21 -4.32 -5.61
N LEU A 24 -8.53 -4.86 -6.63
CA LEU A 24 -9.13 -5.20 -7.93
C LEU A 24 -10.34 -6.14 -7.79
N ALA A 25 -10.31 -7.10 -6.87
CA ALA A 25 -11.42 -8.03 -6.64
C ALA A 25 -12.67 -7.33 -6.06
N HIS A 26 -12.50 -6.11 -5.55
CA HIS A 26 -13.53 -5.29 -4.92
C HIS A 26 -13.93 -4.09 -5.78
N GLY A 27 -13.52 -4.06 -7.06
CA GLY A 27 -13.82 -2.96 -7.98
C GLY A 27 -13.07 -1.65 -7.66
N GLN A 28 -11.97 -1.74 -6.92
CA GLN A 28 -11.17 -0.58 -6.50
C GLN A 28 -9.86 -0.52 -7.29
N THR A 29 -9.45 0.68 -7.70
CA THR A 29 -8.16 0.88 -8.37
C THR A 29 -7.07 1.11 -7.34
N ALA A 30 -6.09 0.21 -7.27
CA ALA A 30 -4.95 0.36 -6.37
C ALA A 30 -3.98 1.45 -6.89
N LEU A 31 -3.66 2.43 -6.04
CA LEU A 31 -2.76 3.53 -6.37
C LEU A 31 -1.39 3.38 -5.69
N LEU A 32 -1.39 2.93 -4.43
CA LEU A 32 -0.20 2.64 -3.63
C LEU A 32 -0.44 1.35 -2.83
N THR A 33 0.61 0.59 -2.59
CA THR A 33 0.58 -0.57 -1.69
C THR A 33 1.75 -0.53 -0.70
N MET A 34 1.52 -1.09 0.48
CA MET A 34 2.54 -1.38 1.48
C MET A 34 2.38 -2.83 1.92
N ASP A 35 3.42 -3.63 1.70
CA ASP A 35 3.48 -5.01 2.16
C ASP A 35 3.73 -5.04 3.68
N VAL A 36 2.82 -5.68 4.42
CA VAL A 36 2.95 -5.86 5.88
C VAL A 36 3.04 -7.33 6.28
N TRP A 37 3.36 -8.22 5.33
CA TRP A 37 3.87 -9.55 5.67
C TRP A 37 5.23 -9.43 6.35
N GLU A 38 5.48 -10.28 7.35
CA GLU A 38 6.72 -10.18 8.14
C GLU A 38 7.96 -10.30 7.26
N HIS A 39 7.95 -11.16 6.24
CA HIS A 39 9.09 -11.29 5.32
C HIS A 39 9.47 -10.00 4.59
N ALA A 40 8.58 -9.00 4.50
CA ALA A 40 8.87 -7.72 3.86
C ALA A 40 9.74 -6.80 4.74
N TYR A 41 9.81 -7.04 6.05
CA TYR A 41 10.47 -6.13 6.98
C TYR A 41 11.24 -6.79 8.12
N TYR A 42 11.10 -8.09 8.36
CA TYR A 42 11.56 -8.72 9.60
C TYR A 42 13.08 -8.69 9.78
N LEU A 43 13.86 -8.80 8.70
CA LEU A 43 15.32 -8.77 8.78
C LEU A 43 15.85 -7.40 9.24
N ASP A 44 15.18 -6.31 8.89
CA ASP A 44 15.60 -4.95 9.23
C ASP A 44 14.93 -4.41 10.50
N TYR A 45 13.68 -4.82 10.76
CA TYR A 45 12.83 -4.22 11.79
C TYR A 45 12.31 -5.20 12.85
N GLN A 46 12.40 -6.52 12.64
CA GLN A 46 11.86 -7.55 13.53
C GLN A 46 10.39 -7.27 13.88
N ASN A 47 10.03 -7.08 15.15
CA ASN A 47 8.67 -6.76 15.59
C ASN A 47 8.27 -5.28 15.38
N ARG A 48 9.21 -4.42 14.95
CA ARG A 48 9.00 -2.96 14.83
C ARG A 48 8.36 -2.59 13.49
N ARG A 49 7.20 -3.19 13.20
CA ARG A 49 6.40 -2.83 12.01
C ARG A 49 6.12 -1.31 11.91
N PRO A 50 5.83 -0.57 13.00
CA PRO A 50 5.65 0.88 12.90
C PRO A 50 6.87 1.64 12.36
N ASP A 51 8.08 1.22 12.70
CA ASP A 51 9.33 1.83 12.20
C ASP A 51 9.50 1.59 10.69
N TYR A 52 9.19 0.37 10.23
CA TYR A 52 9.13 0.03 8.81
C TYR A 52 8.12 0.92 8.06
N MET A 53 6.90 1.06 8.59
CA MET A 53 5.84 1.87 7.98
C MET A 53 6.26 3.34 7.87
N THR A 54 6.88 3.88 8.92
CA THR A 54 7.39 5.25 8.96
C THR A 54 8.47 5.43 7.90
N THR A 55 9.44 4.53 7.84
CA THR A 55 10.53 4.58 6.84
C THR A 55 10.01 4.47 5.41
N PHE A 56 9.04 3.59 5.17
CA PHE A 56 8.42 3.44 3.86
C PHE A 56 7.79 4.76 3.40
N LEU A 57 6.94 5.36 4.24
CA LEU A 57 6.21 6.60 3.92
C LEU A 57 7.14 7.81 3.76
N GLU A 58 8.15 7.93 4.62
CA GLU A 58 9.04 9.09 4.62
C GLU A 58 10.13 9.04 3.53
N LYS A 59 10.55 7.84 3.12
CA LYS A 59 11.79 7.67 2.33
C LYS A 59 11.65 6.85 1.06
N LEU A 60 10.67 5.95 0.95
CA LEU A 60 10.63 4.94 -0.12
C LEU A 60 9.44 5.08 -1.06
N VAL A 61 8.37 5.77 -0.66
CA VAL A 61 7.21 5.96 -1.53
C VAL A 61 7.59 6.73 -2.79
N ASN A 62 7.31 6.13 -3.95
CA ASN A 62 7.36 6.80 -5.23
C ASN A 62 6.00 7.46 -5.54
N TRP A 63 5.88 8.75 -5.25
CA TRP A 63 4.65 9.51 -5.50
C TRP A 63 4.37 9.74 -6.98
N ASP A 64 5.38 9.75 -7.85
CA ASP A 64 5.19 9.87 -9.30
C ASP A 64 4.45 8.65 -9.86
N PHE A 65 4.76 7.45 -9.35
CA PHE A 65 4.01 6.23 -9.69
C PHE A 65 2.55 6.29 -9.22
N VAL A 66 2.31 6.78 -8.00
CA VAL A 66 0.95 6.97 -7.47
C VAL A 66 0.16 7.95 -8.34
N ALA A 67 0.78 9.08 -8.71
CA ALA A 67 0.18 10.10 -9.57
C ALA A 67 -0.11 9.57 -10.98
N ALA A 68 0.81 8.80 -11.57
CA ALA A 68 0.62 8.16 -12.87
C ALA A 68 -0.54 7.16 -12.85
N ASN A 69 -0.65 6.34 -11.81
CA ASN A 69 -1.78 5.42 -11.63
C ASN A 69 -3.11 6.17 -11.48
N LEU A 70 -3.12 7.26 -10.72
CA LEU A 70 -4.33 8.08 -10.55
C LEU A 70 -4.76 8.73 -11.87
N ALA A 71 -3.82 9.21 -12.68
CA ALA A 71 -4.12 9.83 -13.98
C ALA A 71 -4.64 8.83 -15.02
N ALA A 72 -4.32 7.54 -14.88
CA ALA A 72 -4.75 6.46 -15.75
C ALA A 72 -6.04 5.75 -15.29
N ALA A 73 -6.52 6.05 -14.08
CA ALA A 73 -7.70 5.45 -13.47
C ALA A 73 -9.01 6.12 -13.93
#